data_AF-A0AAT9IFR1-F1
#
_entry.id   AF-A0AAT9IFR1-F1
#
_cell.length_a   1.000
_cell.length_b   1.000
_cell.length_c   1.000
_cell.angle_alpha   90.00
_cell.angle_beta   90.00
_cell.angle_gamma   90.00
#
_symmetry.space_group_name_H-M   'P 1'
#
loop_
_entity.id
_entity.type
_entity.pdbx_description
1 polymer ?
#
loop_
_entity_poly.entity_id
_entity_poly.type
_entity_poly.pdbx_seq_one_letter_code
_entity_poly.pdbx_strand_id
1 'polypeptide(L)'
;MNFRFKLYRILTALTLMVSGFFTFVGLYVTLFVGTNIMMLLSLMIWGACFIHSILSLYLQRSLLLPEVPLKENTPTGIRIMGAITMGFGMLLFFGGFCLLAASPEMIAEAVKQMPPQEQAAINVSILKPLGAVFLVLSFLLTFNANLSFSYLKQWLGKQEQHHQQEEE
;
A
#
# COMPACT_ATOMS: atom_id res chain seq x y z
N MET A 1 -17.33 18.29 6.70
CA MET A 1 -16.29 17.26 6.43
C MET A 1 -15.03 17.96 5.91
N ASN A 2 -13.91 17.90 6.63
CA ASN A 2 -12.66 18.60 6.26
C ASN A 2 -12.06 18.01 4.95
N PHE A 3 -11.41 18.84 4.12
CA PHE A 3 -10.76 18.43 2.86
C PHE A 3 -9.82 17.24 3.06
N ARG A 4 -9.01 17.26 4.14
CA ARG A 4 -8.09 16.17 4.49
C ARG A 4 -8.80 14.82 4.68
N PHE A 5 -10.02 14.82 5.21
CA PHE A 5 -10.78 13.60 5.42
C PHE A 5 -11.43 13.11 4.12
N LYS A 6 -11.87 14.02 3.22
CA LYS A 6 -12.27 13.65 1.85
C LYS A 6 -11.11 12.98 1.10
N LEU A 7 -9.93 13.58 1.18
CA LEU A 7 -8.72 13.04 0.57
C LEU A 7 -8.37 11.65 1.13
N TYR A 8 -8.45 11.46 2.45
CA TYR A 8 -8.24 10.15 3.08
C TYR A 8 -9.21 9.09 2.54
N ARG A 9 -10.50 9.40 2.44
CA ARG A 9 -11.50 8.48 1.87
C ARG A 9 -11.18 8.08 0.43
N ILE A 10 -10.83 9.06 -0.41
CA ILE A 10 -10.50 8.82 -1.83
C ILE A 10 -9.22 7.98 -1.95
N LEU A 11 -8.16 8.35 -1.22
CA LEU A 11 -6.89 7.61 -1.24
C LEU A 11 -7.07 6.18 -0.73
N THR A 12 -7.85 5.96 0.32
CA THR A 12 -8.13 4.61 0.81
C THR A 12 -8.91 3.80 -0.21
N ALA A 13 -9.92 4.37 -0.88
CA ALA A 13 -10.68 3.67 -1.91
C ALA A 13 -9.80 3.28 -3.11
N LEU A 14 -8.97 4.21 -3.59
CA LEU A 14 -8.01 3.93 -4.66
C LEU A 14 -6.97 2.90 -4.24
N THR A 15 -6.42 3.02 -3.03
CA THR A 15 -5.44 2.07 -2.51
C THR A 15 -6.05 0.68 -2.36
N LEU A 16 -7.29 0.59 -1.86
CA LEU A 16 -8.01 -0.67 -1.72
C LEU A 16 -8.24 -1.33 -3.08
N MET A 17 -8.67 -0.57 -4.08
CA MET A 17 -8.89 -1.08 -5.43
C MET A 17 -7.59 -1.66 -6.02
N VAL A 18 -6.50 -0.90 -5.94
CA VAL A 18 -5.21 -1.27 -6.50
C VAL A 18 -4.60 -2.46 -5.75
N SER A 19 -4.48 -2.36 -4.43
CA SER A 19 -3.90 -3.43 -3.60
C SER A 19 -4.76 -4.70 -3.64
N GLY A 20 -6.09 -4.57 -3.70
CA GLY A 20 -7.01 -5.68 -3.90
C GLY A 20 -6.77 -6.37 -5.23
N PHE A 21 -6.70 -5.61 -6.32
CA PHE A 21 -6.40 -6.16 -7.65
C PHE A 21 -5.09 -6.97 -7.64
N PHE A 22 -3.98 -6.40 -7.16
CA PHE A 22 -2.70 -7.10 -7.12
C PHE A 22 -2.70 -8.29 -6.16
N THR A 23 -3.41 -8.22 -5.04
CA THR A 23 -3.56 -9.35 -4.11
C THR A 23 -4.29 -10.51 -4.78
N PHE A 24 -5.41 -10.25 -5.46
CA PHE A 24 -6.17 -11.30 -6.14
C PHE A 24 -5.44 -11.87 -7.36
N VAL A 25 -4.74 -11.03 -8.13
CA VAL A 25 -3.86 -11.51 -9.22
C VAL A 25 -2.74 -12.37 -8.65
N GLY A 26 -2.06 -11.94 -7.58
CA GLY A 26 -1.00 -12.71 -6.94
C GLY A 26 -1.51 -14.05 -6.39
N LEU A 27 -2.70 -14.06 -5.79
CA LEU A 27 -3.35 -15.28 -5.32
C LEU A 27 -3.68 -16.21 -6.48
N TYR A 28 -4.25 -15.69 -7.57
CA TYR A 28 -4.52 -16.46 -8.78
C TYR A 28 -3.24 -17.10 -9.34
N VAL A 29 -2.18 -16.31 -9.53
CA VAL A 29 -0.89 -16.83 -10.05
C VAL A 29 -0.33 -17.91 -9.13
N THR A 30 -0.35 -17.69 -7.82
CA THR A 30 0.17 -18.66 -6.83
C THR A 30 -0.59 -19.98 -6.89
N LEU A 31 -1.93 -19.94 -7.03
CA LEU A 31 -2.77 -21.13 -7.04
C LEU A 31 -2.71 -21.92 -8.35
N PHE A 32 -2.63 -21.22 -9.49
CA PHE A 32 -2.82 -21.85 -10.81
C PHE A 32 -1.54 -22.01 -11.63
N VAL A 33 -0.54 -21.14 -11.46
CA VAL A 33 0.75 -21.23 -12.17
C VAL A 33 1.78 -21.97 -11.34
N GLY A 34 1.66 -21.88 -10.01
CA GLY A 34 2.54 -22.52 -9.05
C GLY A 34 3.18 -21.52 -8.11
N THR A 35 3.65 -22.03 -6.97
CA THR A 35 4.16 -21.22 -5.87
C THR A 35 5.69 -21.16 -5.91
N ASN A 36 6.26 -19.97 -5.89
CA ASN A 36 7.65 -19.75 -5.50
C ASN A 36 7.75 -18.73 -4.36
N ILE A 37 8.90 -18.68 -3.69
CA ILE A 37 9.07 -17.83 -2.50
C ILE A 37 8.90 -16.34 -2.82
N MET A 38 9.30 -15.90 -4.01
CA MET A 38 9.18 -14.50 -4.43
C MET A 38 7.71 -14.09 -4.67
N MET A 39 6.91 -14.98 -5.24
CA MET A 39 5.47 -14.80 -5.44
C MET A 39 4.74 -14.76 -4.10
N LEU A 40 5.09 -15.63 -3.14
CA LEU A 40 4.54 -15.59 -1.79
C LEU A 40 4.86 -14.27 -1.09
N LEU A 41 6.12 -13.83 -1.15
CA LEU A 41 6.52 -12.56 -0.55
C LEU A 41 5.78 -11.37 -1.19
N SER A 42 5.66 -11.36 -2.52
CA SER A 42 4.89 -10.35 -3.24
C SER A 42 3.42 -10.36 -2.82
N LEU A 43 2.78 -11.53 -2.76
CA LEU A 43 1.39 -11.69 -2.32
C LEU A 43 1.20 -11.21 -0.88
N MET A 44 2.14 -11.52 0.03
CA MET A 44 2.09 -11.06 1.41
C MET A 44 2.19 -9.54 1.54
N ILE A 45 3.08 -8.91 0.77
CA ILE A 45 3.25 -7.45 0.78
C ILE A 45 2.01 -6.74 0.23
N TRP A 46 1.47 -7.21 -0.91
CA TRP A 46 0.22 -6.66 -1.45
C TRP A 46 -0.96 -6.91 -0.52
N GLY A 47 -1.03 -8.10 0.08
CA GLY A 47 -2.02 -8.44 1.10
C GLY A 47 -1.94 -7.54 2.34
N ALA A 48 -0.73 -7.17 2.78
CA ALA A 48 -0.56 -6.20 3.88
C ALA A 48 -1.11 -4.81 3.52
N CYS A 49 -0.86 -4.33 2.29
CA CYS A 49 -1.42 -3.07 1.79
C CYS A 49 -2.95 -3.11 1.68
N PHE A 50 -3.48 -4.26 1.26
CA PHE A 50 -4.92 -4.49 1.18
C PHE A 50 -5.56 -4.50 2.58
N ILE A 51 -5.00 -5.24 3.53
CA ILE A 51 -5.46 -5.26 4.93
C ILE A 51 -5.36 -3.86 5.54
N HIS A 52 -4.27 -3.13 5.32
CA HIS A 52 -4.13 -1.74 5.77
C HIS A 52 -5.28 -0.85 5.26
N SER A 53 -5.69 -1.03 4.01
CA SER A 53 -6.81 -0.29 3.42
C SER A 53 -8.15 -0.66 4.06
N ILE A 54 -8.39 -1.94 4.35
CA ILE A 54 -9.59 -2.39 5.07
C ILE A 54 -9.64 -1.81 6.49
N LEU A 55 -8.53 -1.86 7.23
CA LEU A 55 -8.45 -1.27 8.57
C LEU A 55 -8.62 0.26 8.53
N SER A 56 -8.12 0.91 7.47
CA SER A 56 -8.33 2.34 7.22
C SER A 56 -9.81 2.68 7.01
N LEU A 57 -10.57 1.82 6.32
CA LEU A 57 -12.03 1.98 6.21
C LEU A 57 -12.75 1.86 7.57
N TYR A 58 -12.34 0.92 8.42
CA TYR A 58 -12.89 0.83 9.77
C TYR A 58 -12.61 2.09 10.59
N LEU A 59 -11.37 2.63 10.50
CA LEU A 59 -11.03 3.91 11.12
C LEU A 59 -11.88 5.07 10.59
N GLN A 60 -12.12 5.14 9.28
CA GLN A 60 -13.00 6.15 8.69
C GLN A 60 -14.43 6.05 9.21
N ARG A 61 -14.94 4.82 9.36
CA ARG A 61 -16.27 4.57 9.92
C ARG A 61 -16.37 5.05 11.36
N SER A 62 -15.43 4.67 12.23
CA SER A 62 -15.41 5.09 13.64
C SER A 62 -15.18 6.59 13.83
N LEU A 63 -14.51 7.26 12.89
CA LEU A 63 -14.36 8.72 12.90
C LEU A 63 -15.63 9.46 12.49
N LEU A 64 -16.48 8.85 11.65
CA LEU A 64 -17.76 9.41 11.22
C LEU A 64 -18.88 9.11 12.21
N LEU A 65 -18.83 7.93 12.82
CA LEU A 65 -19.82 7.43 13.78
C LEU A 65 -19.09 7.11 15.09
N PRO A 66 -18.97 8.08 16.02
CA PRO A 66 -18.25 7.89 17.28
C PRO A 66 -18.81 6.73 18.13
N GLU A 67 -20.10 6.44 18.01
CA GLU A 67 -20.81 5.34 18.65
C GLU A 67 -20.32 3.95 18.19
N VAL A 68 -19.59 3.87 17.07
CA VAL A 68 -19.04 2.63 16.53
C VAL A 68 -17.53 2.58 16.86
N PRO A 69 -17.12 2.00 17.99
CA PRO A 69 -15.71 1.93 18.35
C PRO A 69 -14.94 1.01 17.40
N LEU A 70 -13.63 1.23 17.33
CA LEU A 70 -12.73 0.28 16.69
C LEU A 70 -12.63 -0.99 17.52
N LYS A 71 -12.44 -2.14 16.86
CA LYS A 71 -12.06 -3.37 17.55
C LYS A 71 -10.68 -3.17 18.19
N GLU A 72 -10.46 -3.83 19.34
CA GLU A 72 -9.23 -3.71 20.14
C GLU A 72 -7.93 -3.91 19.33
N ASN A 73 -7.94 -4.86 18.38
CA ASN A 73 -6.78 -5.16 17.54
C ASN A 73 -6.59 -4.21 16.34
N THR A 74 -7.58 -3.37 16.01
CA THR A 74 -7.54 -2.52 14.81
C THR A 74 -6.47 -1.42 14.88
N PRO A 75 -6.30 -0.66 15.98
CA PRO A 75 -5.22 0.33 16.10
C PRO A 75 -3.83 -0.26 15.87
N THR A 76 -3.54 -1.40 16.50
CA THR A 76 -2.27 -2.12 16.33
C THR A 76 -2.11 -2.62 14.88
N GLY A 77 -3.16 -3.17 14.30
CA GLY A 77 -3.18 -3.58 12.90
C GLY A 77 -2.89 -2.43 11.93
N ILE A 78 -3.48 -1.25 12.14
CA ILE A 78 -3.21 -0.06 11.31
C ILE A 78 -1.75 0.33 11.40
N ARG A 79 -1.15 0.34 12.60
CA ARG A 79 0.26 0.68 12.81
C ARG A 79 1.20 -0.28 12.08
N ILE A 80 1.03 -1.59 12.30
CA ILE A 80 1.91 -2.62 11.71
C ILE A 80 1.75 -2.65 10.20
N MET A 81 0.53 -2.80 9.70
CA MET A 81 0.28 -2.90 8.26
C MET A 81 0.59 -1.58 7.54
N GLY A 82 0.38 -0.44 8.20
CA GLY A 82 0.76 0.87 7.67
C GLY A 82 2.27 1.04 7.56
N ALA A 83 3.04 0.52 8.52
CA ALA A 83 4.51 0.57 8.46
C ALA A 83 5.04 -0.29 7.30
N ILE A 84 4.49 -1.50 7.12
CA ILE A 84 4.80 -2.36 5.97
C ILE A 84 4.43 -1.65 4.65
N THR A 85 3.24 -1.04 4.59
CA THR A 85 2.75 -0.31 3.41
C THR A 85 3.64 0.87 3.08
N MET A 86 4.13 1.62 4.07
CA MET A 86 5.10 2.69 3.87
C MET A 86 6.44 2.17 3.35
N GLY A 87 6.98 1.12 3.97
CA GLY A 87 8.23 0.51 3.52
C GLY A 87 8.14 0.04 2.07
N PHE A 88 7.04 -0.62 1.71
CA PHE A 88 6.78 -1.01 0.33
C PHE A 88 6.59 0.19 -0.60
N GLY A 89 5.89 1.23 -0.17
CA GLY A 89 5.78 2.50 -0.89
C GLY A 89 7.15 3.12 -1.19
N MET A 90 8.09 3.07 -0.25
CA MET A 90 9.47 3.54 -0.47
C MET A 90 10.21 2.66 -1.48
N LEU A 91 10.06 1.33 -1.42
CA LEU A 91 10.66 0.42 -2.41
C LEU A 91 10.14 0.72 -3.82
N LEU A 92 8.84 0.94 -3.98
CA LEU A 92 8.26 1.35 -5.26
C LEU A 92 8.76 2.72 -5.71
N PHE A 93 8.96 3.66 -4.78
CA PHE A 93 9.54 4.96 -5.09
C PHE A 93 10.94 4.80 -5.69
N PHE A 94 11.83 4.08 -5.00
CA PHE A 94 13.20 3.86 -5.46
C PHE A 94 13.23 3.11 -6.79
N GLY A 95 12.45 2.03 -6.93
CA GLY A 95 12.37 1.28 -8.18
C GLY A 95 11.85 2.14 -9.34
N GLY A 96 10.79 2.91 -9.10
CA GLY A 96 10.21 3.80 -10.12
C GLY A 96 11.16 4.93 -10.51
N PHE A 97 11.83 5.55 -9.53
CA PHE A 97 12.82 6.59 -9.75
C PHE A 97 14.01 6.08 -10.56
N CYS A 98 14.58 4.94 -10.17
CA CYS A 98 15.71 4.32 -10.90
C CYS A 98 15.35 4.01 -12.35
N LEU A 99 14.16 3.45 -12.61
CA LEU A 99 13.69 3.16 -13.97
C LEU A 99 13.52 4.41 -14.83
N LEU A 100 13.05 5.52 -14.25
CA LEU A 100 12.87 6.77 -14.98
C LEU A 100 14.18 7.52 -15.21
N ALA A 101 15.11 7.44 -14.24
CA ALA A 101 16.42 8.07 -14.31
C ALA A 101 17.40 7.32 -15.24
N ALA A 102 17.19 6.02 -15.46
CA ALA A 102 18.04 5.23 -16.35
C ALA A 102 17.92 5.67 -17.81
N SER A 103 19.08 5.70 -18.50
CA SER A 103 19.11 5.90 -19.94
C SER A 103 18.63 4.64 -20.68
N PRO A 104 18.12 4.75 -21.92
CA PRO A 104 17.73 3.59 -22.72
C PRO A 104 18.85 2.56 -22.86
N GLU A 105 20.10 3.02 -22.99
CA GLU A 105 21.29 2.17 -23.11
C GLU A 105 21.55 1.39 -21.83
N MET A 106 21.41 2.03 -20.65
CA MET A 106 21.55 1.37 -19.36
C MET A 106 20.49 0.27 -19.17
N ILE A 107 19.25 0.54 -19.57
CA ILE A 107 18.16 -0.44 -19.47
C ILE A 107 18.44 -1.62 -20.43
N ALA A 108 18.84 -1.34 -21.67
CA ALA A 108 19.17 -2.39 -22.64
C ALA A 108 20.32 -3.27 -22.17
N GLU A 109 21.36 -2.67 -21.58
CA GLU A 109 22.50 -3.41 -21.05
C GLU A 109 22.13 -4.24 -19.82
N ALA A 110 21.29 -3.73 -18.92
CA ALA A 110 20.78 -4.48 -17.78
C ALA A 110 19.94 -5.70 -18.22
N VAL A 111 19.14 -5.57 -19.28
CA VAL A 111 18.34 -6.69 -19.82
C VAL A 111 19.25 -7.75 -20.43
N LYS A 112 20.32 -7.39 -21.14
CA LYS A 112 21.28 -8.38 -21.68
C LYS A 112 21.98 -9.22 -20.62
N GLN A 113 22.06 -8.74 -19.38
CA GLN A 113 22.64 -9.48 -18.27
C GLN A 113 21.68 -10.51 -17.65
N MET A 114 20.40 -10.48 -18.03
CA MET A 114 19.39 -11.44 -17.55
C MET A 114 19.51 -12.79 -18.27
N PRO A 115 19.02 -13.90 -17.68
CA PRO A 115 18.94 -15.19 -18.37
C PRO A 115 18.18 -15.08 -19.71
N PRO A 116 18.58 -15.81 -20.77
CA PRO A 116 17.96 -15.71 -22.10
C PRO A 116 16.44 -15.92 -22.11
N GLN A 117 15.94 -16.75 -21.20
CA GLN A 117 14.51 -17.04 -21.02
C GLN A 117 13.74 -15.82 -20.49
N GLU A 118 14.37 -14.98 -19.68
CA GLU A 118 13.77 -13.75 -19.13
C GLU A 118 13.89 -12.59 -20.12
N GLN A 119 14.97 -12.52 -20.89
CA GLN A 119 15.16 -11.52 -21.94
C GLN A 119 14.02 -11.52 -22.96
N ALA A 120 13.60 -12.71 -23.41
CA ALA A 120 12.52 -12.85 -24.39
C ALA A 120 11.14 -12.43 -23.84
N ALA A 121 10.96 -12.45 -22.51
CA ALA A 121 9.72 -12.08 -21.85
C ALA A 121 9.63 -10.58 -21.54
N ILE A 122 10.75 -9.85 -21.55
CA ILE A 122 10.82 -8.44 -21.16
C ILE A 122 10.71 -7.54 -22.40
N ASN A 123 9.62 -6.79 -22.48
CA ASN A 123 9.54 -5.70 -23.42
C ASN A 123 10.20 -4.44 -22.82
N VAL A 124 11.39 -4.09 -23.31
CA VAL A 124 12.16 -2.93 -22.83
C VAL A 124 11.37 -1.62 -22.92
N SER A 125 10.49 -1.49 -23.92
CA SER A 125 9.70 -0.27 -24.13
C SER A 125 8.71 0.03 -22.99
N ILE A 126 8.29 -0.99 -22.23
CA ILE A 126 7.34 -0.81 -21.12
C ILE A 126 8.01 -0.51 -19.78
N LEU A 127 9.33 -0.70 -19.66
CA LEU A 127 10.05 -0.53 -18.38
C LEU A 127 10.03 0.93 -17.90
N LYS A 128 10.16 1.89 -18.81
CA LYS A 128 10.14 3.32 -18.45
C LYS A 128 8.74 3.80 -18.03
N PRO A 129 7.66 3.51 -18.77
CA PRO A 129 6.28 3.73 -18.29
C PRO A 129 5.97 3.03 -16.96
N LEU A 130 6.49 1.82 -16.76
CA LEU A 130 6.32 1.10 -15.49
C LEU A 130 6.94 1.85 -14.31
N GLY A 131 8.06 2.55 -14.53
CA GLY A 131 8.65 3.43 -13.53
C GLY A 131 7.69 4.53 -13.06
N ALA A 132 6.96 5.15 -13.99
CA ALA A 132 5.94 6.15 -13.63
C ALA A 132 4.78 5.53 -12.84
N VAL A 133 4.33 4.33 -13.20
CA VAL A 133 3.31 3.59 -12.44
C VAL A 133 3.78 3.33 -11.02
N PHE A 134 5.03 2.89 -10.83
CA PHE A 134 5.60 2.66 -9.49
C PHE A 134 5.62 3.92 -8.63
N LEU A 135 5.93 5.08 -9.21
CA LEU A 135 5.87 6.34 -8.48
C LEU A 135 4.44 6.73 -8.08
N VAL A 136 3.45 6.53 -8.95
CA VAL A 136 2.04 6.79 -8.62
C VAL A 136 1.57 5.87 -7.50
N LEU A 137 1.91 4.58 -7.58
CA LEU A 137 1.60 3.59 -6.54
C LEU A 137 2.28 3.95 -5.22
N SER A 138 3.55 4.33 -5.27
CA SER A 138 4.30 4.78 -4.09
C SER A 138 3.61 5.94 -3.39
N PHE A 139 3.22 6.97 -4.15
CA PHE A 139 2.50 8.12 -3.64
C PHE A 139 1.18 7.69 -2.98
N LEU A 140 0.40 6.87 -3.68
CA LEU A 140 -0.90 6.40 -3.21
C LEU A 140 -0.78 5.65 -1.87
N LEU A 141 0.12 4.68 -1.79
CA LEU A 141 0.36 3.87 -0.58
C LEU A 141 0.86 4.72 0.58
N THR A 142 1.88 5.55 0.33
CA THR A 142 2.57 6.31 1.38
C THR A 142 1.67 7.40 1.94
N PHE A 143 0.93 8.13 1.09
CA PHE A 143 0.00 9.15 1.56
C PHE A 143 -1.20 8.55 2.29
N ASN A 144 -1.74 7.42 1.82
CA ASN A 144 -2.82 6.73 2.51
C ASN A 144 -2.38 6.25 3.91
N ALA A 145 -1.19 5.65 4.03
CA ALA A 145 -0.62 5.25 5.31
C ALA A 145 -0.40 6.43 6.26
N ASN A 146 0.20 7.52 5.79
CA ASN A 146 0.41 8.74 6.58
C ASN A 146 -0.91 9.34 7.11
N LEU A 147 -1.93 9.43 6.26
CA LEU A 147 -3.25 9.90 6.68
C LEU A 147 -3.88 8.96 7.72
N SER A 148 -3.77 7.64 7.51
CA SER A 148 -4.27 6.65 8.48
C SER A 148 -3.62 6.83 9.85
N PHE A 149 -2.31 7.10 9.92
CA PHE A 149 -1.60 7.34 11.18
C PHE A 149 -2.04 8.63 11.87
N SER A 150 -2.16 9.72 11.09
CA SER A 150 -2.65 10.99 11.63
C SER A 150 -4.06 10.85 12.20
N TYR A 151 -4.95 10.17 11.49
CA TYR A 151 -6.34 9.97 11.92
C TYR A 151 -6.47 8.95 13.06
N LEU A 152 -5.60 7.94 13.10
CA LEU A 152 -5.54 7.01 14.23
C LEU A 152 -5.10 7.73 15.50
N LYS A 153 -4.09 8.60 15.42
CA LYS A 153 -3.66 9.43 16.57
C LYS A 153 -4.80 10.31 17.08
N GLN A 154 -5.55 10.93 16.17
CA GLN A 154 -6.74 11.72 16.54
C GLN A 154 -7.82 10.87 17.21
N TRP A 155 -8.05 9.66 16.72
CA TRP A 155 -9.05 8.75 17.30
C TRP A 155 -8.64 8.32 18.72
N LEU A 156 -7.37 7.92 18.92
CA LEU A 156 -6.86 7.52 20.23
C LEU A 156 -6.95 8.66 21.25
N GLY A 157 -6.55 9.88 20.88
CA GLY A 157 -6.63 11.03 21.79
C GLY A 157 -8.06 11.38 22.22
N LYS A 158 -9.07 11.10 21.37
CA LYS A 158 -10.49 11.26 21.77
C LYS A 158 -10.94 10.18 22.76
N GLN A 159 -10.48 8.95 22.60
CA GLN A 159 -10.82 7.85 23.51
C GLN A 159 -10.23 8.09 24.91
N GLU A 160 -8.98 8.57 24.99
CA GLU A 160 -8.33 8.92 26.26
C GLU A 160 -9.11 10.03 27.01
N GLN A 161 -9.60 11.05 26.28
CA GLN A 161 -10.41 12.12 26.87
C GLN A 161 -11.76 11.63 27.38
N HIS A 162 -12.43 10.73 26.64
CA HIS A 162 -13.70 10.14 27.09
C HIS A 162 -13.52 9.30 28.36
N HIS A 163 -12.43 8.52 28.46
CA HIS A 163 -12.15 7.73 29.65
C HIS A 163 -11.90 8.60 30.89
N GLN A 164 -11.17 9.70 30.74
CA GLN A 164 -10.91 10.63 31.86
C GLN A 164 -12.19 11.31 32.37
N GLN A 165 -13.16 11.59 31.49
CA GLN A 165 -14.44 12.19 31.88
C GLN A 165 -15.40 11.20 32.57
N GLU A 166 -15.21 9.90 32.38
CA GLU A 166 -16.01 8.86 33.06
C GLU A 166 -15.46 8.53 34.47
N GLU A 167 -14.20 8.90 34.75
CA GLU A 167 -13.52 8.67 36.04
C GLU A 167 -13.63 9.86 37.03
N GLU A 168 -14.04 11.05 36.57
CA GLU A 168 -14.32 12.26 37.39
C GLU A 168 -15.80 12.35 37.84
#